data_AF-A0A7C2PFW4-F1
#
_entry.id   AF-A0A7C2PFW4-F1
#
_cell.length_a   1.000
_cell.length_b   1.000
_cell.length_c   1.000
_cell.angle_alpha   90.00
_cell.angle_beta   90.00
_cell.angle_gamma   90.00
#
_symmetry.space_group_name_H-M   'P 1'
#
loop_
_entity.id
_entity.type
_entity.pdbx_description
1 polymer ?
#
loop_
_entity_poly.entity_id
_entity_poly.type
_entity_poly.pdbx_seq_one_letter_code
_entity_poly.pdbx_strand_id
1 'polypeptide(L)' 'MGKTSPVETRPAESPCPICHRPVAAGDPQSPFCSPRCRQVDLIRWADGKYVIARPLTGDDLDELAADDLASGEADYQDEV' A
#
# COMPACT_ATOMS: atom_id res chain seq x y z
N MET A 1 12.62 -2.50 -37.57
CA MET A 1 13.00 -1.88 -36.27
C MET A 1 11.86 -0.97 -35.83
N GLY A 2 10.95 -1.47 -34.99
CA GLY A 2 9.80 -0.68 -34.50
C GLY A 2 10.20 0.15 -33.29
N LYS A 3 10.02 1.47 -33.38
CA LYS A 3 10.25 2.40 -32.27
C LYS A 3 8.98 2.45 -31.41
N THR A 4 9.03 1.93 -30.19
CA THR A 4 7.96 2.12 -29.20
C THR A 4 8.12 3.51 -28.59
N SER A 5 7.15 4.40 -28.81
CA SER A 5 7.08 5.69 -28.12
C SER A 5 6.79 5.49 -26.62
N PRO A 6 7.28 6.38 -25.73
CA PRO A 6 6.91 6.35 -24.33
C PRO A 6 5.44 6.76 -24.21
N VAL A 7 4.62 5.91 -23.59
CA VAL A 7 3.26 6.29 -23.19
C VAL A 7 3.39 7.19 -21.97
N GLU A 8 3.19 8.49 -22.13
CA GLU A 8 2.91 9.38 -21.00
C GLU A 8 1.59 8.95 -20.35
N THR A 9 1.68 8.39 -19.15
CA THR A 9 0.54 8.02 -18.32
C THR A 9 -0.16 9.30 -17.83
N ARG A 10 -1.18 9.75 -18.56
CA ARG A 10 -2.20 10.64 -17.98
C ARG A 10 -2.74 9.98 -16.71
N PRO A 11 -2.99 10.71 -15.61
CA PRO A 11 -3.55 10.13 -14.41
C PRO A 11 -4.91 9.51 -14.74
N ALA A 12 -4.94 8.19 -14.92
CA ALA A 12 -6.14 7.46 -15.25
C ALA A 12 -6.99 7.39 -13.98
N GLU A 13 -8.27 7.75 -14.09
CA GLU A 13 -9.23 7.55 -13.01
C GLU A 13 -9.15 6.08 -12.56
N SER A 14 -8.82 5.86 -11.28
CA SER A 14 -8.70 4.51 -10.74
C SER A 14 -10.05 4.09 -10.13
N PRO A 15 -10.47 2.83 -10.30
CA PRO A 15 -11.70 2.37 -9.69
C PRO A 15 -11.52 2.24 -8.18
N CYS A 16 -12.54 2.67 -7.41
CA CYS A 16 -12.57 2.47 -5.96
C CYS A 16 -12.46 0.96 -5.65
N PRO A 17 -11.55 0.52 -4.77
CA PRO A 17 -11.33 -0.91 -4.51
C PRO A 17 -12.50 -1.60 -3.77
N ILE A 18 -13.47 -0.82 -3.28
CA ILE A 18 -14.60 -1.33 -2.49
C ILE A 18 -15.87 -1.46 -3.29
N CYS A 19 -16.15 -0.51 -4.19
CA CYS A 19 -17.40 -0.45 -4.94
C CYS A 19 -17.23 -0.19 -6.43
N HIS A 20 -15.99 -0.08 -6.91
CA HIS A 20 -15.60 0.07 -8.33
C HIS A 20 -16.11 1.33 -9.04
N ARG A 21 -16.66 2.31 -8.30
CA ARG A 21 -16.94 3.64 -8.86
C ARG A 21 -15.65 4.35 -9.27
N PRO A 22 -15.65 5.14 -10.36
CA PRO A 22 -14.48 5.90 -10.79
C PRO A 22 -14.06 6.90 -9.71
N VAL A 23 -12.75 7.03 -9.51
CA VAL A 23 -12.13 8.00 -8.61
C VAL A 23 -11.17 8.87 -9.40
N ALA A 24 -11.38 10.18 -9.35
CA ALA A 24 -10.50 11.13 -10.02
C ALA A 24 -9.12 11.10 -9.38
N ALA A 25 -8.07 11.06 -10.20
CA ALA A 25 -6.71 11.18 -9.71
C ALA A 25 -6.51 12.55 -9.05
N GLY A 26 -5.95 12.56 -7.83
CA GLY A 26 -5.78 13.78 -7.03
C GLY A 26 -7.01 14.19 -6.22
N ASP A 27 -8.13 13.45 -6.30
CA ASP A 27 -9.26 13.65 -5.37
C ASP A 27 -8.81 13.37 -3.92
N PRO A 28 -9.21 14.18 -2.92
CA PRO A 28 -8.84 13.97 -1.52
C PRO A 28 -9.33 12.64 -0.93
N GLN A 29 -10.33 12.01 -1.55
CA GLN A 29 -10.85 10.70 -1.17
C GLN A 29 -10.11 9.55 -1.85
N SER A 30 -9.31 9.82 -2.90
CA SER A 30 -8.50 8.81 -3.58
C SER A 30 -7.63 8.04 -2.57
N PRO A 31 -7.61 6.68 -2.63
CA PRO A 31 -8.10 5.79 -3.70
C PRO A 31 -9.58 5.37 -3.59
N PHE A 32 -10.36 5.94 -2.67
CA PHE A 32 -11.76 5.59 -2.45
C PHE A 32 -12.71 6.64 -3.04
N CYS A 33 -13.94 6.24 -3.37
CA CYS A 33 -14.94 7.21 -3.85
C CYS A 33 -15.63 7.98 -2.70
N SER A 34 -15.44 7.59 -1.43
CA SER A 34 -16.08 8.22 -0.26
C SER A 34 -15.48 7.77 1.07
N PRO A 35 -15.70 8.54 2.18
CA PRO A 35 -15.28 8.14 3.52
C PRO A 35 -15.86 6.80 3.97
N ARG A 36 -17.09 6.49 3.54
CA ARG A 36 -17.76 5.20 3.83
C ARG A 36 -16.96 4.03 3.24
N CYS A 37 -16.46 4.15 2.01
CA CYS A 37 -15.68 3.06 1.39
C CYS A 37 -14.35 2.85 2.12
N ARG A 38 -13.68 3.93 2.54
CA ARG A 38 -12.47 3.84 3.37
C ARG A 38 -12.74 3.09 4.69
N GLN A 39 -13.86 3.38 5.36
CA GLN A 39 -14.24 2.69 6.60
C GLN A 39 -14.51 1.20 6.36
N VAL A 40 -15.21 0.86 5.27
CA VAL A 40 -15.50 -0.53 4.92
C VAL A 40 -14.22 -1.32 4.66
N ASP A 41 -13.24 -0.71 3.99
CA ASP A 41 -11.94 -1.36 3.76
C ASP A 41 -11.23 -1.69 5.08
N LEU A 42 -11.19 -0.72 6.00
CA LEU A 42 -10.63 -0.92 7.33
C LEU A 42 -11.32 -2.05 8.09
N ILE A 43 -12.66 -2.15 8.01
CA ILE A 43 -13.40 -3.23 8.64
C ILE A 43 -13.07 -4.58 7.98
N ARG A 44 -12.89 -4.64 6.65
CA ARG A 44 -12.48 -5.89 5.98
C ARG A 44 -11.11 -6.38 6.45
N TRP A 45 -10.17 -5.48 6.72
CA TRP A 45 -8.90 -5.81 7.37
C TRP A 45 -9.12 -6.35 8.79
N ALA A 46 -9.88 -5.63 9.61
CA ALA A 46 -10.15 -6.03 10.99
C ALA A 46 -10.91 -7.37 11.10
N ASP A 47 -11.81 -7.65 10.16
CA ASP A 47 -12.56 -8.90 10.04
C ASP A 47 -11.72 -10.05 9.48
N GLY A 48 -10.46 -9.81 9.10
CA GLY A 48 -9.57 -10.83 8.53
C GLY A 48 -9.94 -11.27 7.11
N LYS A 49 -10.71 -10.45 6.36
CA LYS A 49 -11.08 -10.75 4.96
C LYS A 49 -9.92 -10.56 3.99
N TYR A 50 -8.93 -9.78 4.38
CA TYR A 50 -7.68 -9.65 3.67
C TYR A 50 -6.59 -10.39 4.42
N VAL A 51 -5.79 -11.17 3.69
CA VAL A 51 -4.77 -12.05 4.24
C VAL A 51 -3.51 -11.91 3.38
N ILE A 52 -2.35 -11.84 4.04
CA ILE A 52 -1.06 -11.92 3.35
C ILE A 52 -0.89 -13.37 2.87
N ALA A 53 -0.65 -13.55 1.57
CA ALA A 53 -0.81 -14.83 0.88
C ALA A 53 0.06 -15.99 1.43
N ARG A 54 1.19 -15.69 2.08
CA ARG A 54 2.09 -16.68 2.66
C ARG A 54 2.63 -16.22 4.01
N PRO A 55 2.96 -17.15 4.92
CA PRO A 55 3.78 -16.84 6.08
C PRO A 55 5.17 -16.34 5.66
N LEU A 56 5.80 -15.57 6.54
CA LEU A 56 7.21 -15.22 6.42
C LEU A 56 8.07 -16.47 6.70
N THR A 57 9.14 -16.63 5.94
CA THR A 57 10.20 -17.62 6.16
C THR A 57 11.31 -17.05 7.03
N GLY A 58 12.25 -17.89 7.46
CA GLY A 58 13.45 -17.42 8.16
C GLY A 58 14.24 -16.43 7.30
N ASP A 59 14.42 -16.74 6.01
CA ASP A 59 15.14 -15.87 5.07
C ASP A 59 14.47 -14.48 4.93
N ASP A 60 13.13 -14.42 4.90
CA ASP A 60 12.41 -13.13 4.84
C ASP A 60 12.69 -12.27 6.09
N LEU A 61 12.79 -12.91 7.26
CA LEU A 61 13.07 -12.22 8.52
C LEU A 61 14.52 -11.74 8.59
N ASP A 62 15.45 -12.54 8.09
CA ASP A 62 16.87 -12.19 8.04
C ASP A 62 17.12 -10.99 7.11
N GLU A 63 16.40 -10.91 5.98
CA GLU A 63 16.46 -9.76 5.06
C GLU A 63 15.91 -8.48 5.70
N LEU A 64 14.76 -8.56 6.39
CA LEU A 64 14.17 -7.42 7.10
C LEU A 64 15.07 -6.91 8.23
N ALA A 65 15.71 -7.81 8.98
CA ALA A 65 16.63 -7.44 10.06
C ALA A 65 17.92 -6.79 9.52
N ALA A 66 18.39 -7.21 8.34
CA ALA A 66 19.54 -6.59 7.69
C ALA A 66 19.21 -5.15 7.24
N ASP A 67 17.98 -4.89 6.77
CA ASP A 67 17.51 -3.56 6.37
C ASP A 67 17.39 -2.58 7.56
N ASP A 68 16.92 -3.03 8.72
CA ASP A 68 16.86 -2.21 9.94
C ASP A 68 18.26 -1.82 10.44
N LEU A 69 19.22 -2.77 10.40
CA LEU A 69 20.62 -2.49 10.73
C LEU A 69 21.31 -1.60 9.69
N ALA A 70 20.86 -1.64 8.44
CA ALA A 70 21.37 -0.79 7.37
C ALA A 70 20.76 0.63 7.37
N SER A 71 19.54 0.79 7.88
CA SER A 71 18.82 2.08 7.95
C SER A 71 19.14 2.89 9.20
N GLY A 72 19.82 2.30 10.20
CA GLY A 72 20.61 3.05 11.17
C GLY A 72 19.84 4.04 12.04
N GLU A 73 18.69 3.66 12.60
CA GLU A 73 18.05 4.42 13.67
C GLU A 73 18.18 3.66 15.00
N ALA A 74 19.38 3.76 15.58
CA ALA A 74 19.61 3.47 16.99
C ALA A 74 19.39 4.76 17.79
N ASP A 75 18.15 5.08 18.13
CA ASP A 75 17.88 5.94 19.27
C ASP A 75 16.52 5.65 19.90
N TYR A 76 16.49 4.67 20.80
CA TYR A 76 15.57 4.68 21.92
C TYR A 76 16.43 4.70 23.18
N GLN A 77 16.94 5.89 23.55
CA GLN A 77 17.52 6.09 24.87
C GLN A 77 16.42 6.00 25.93
N ASP A 78 16.50 4.93 26.71
CA ASP A 78 15.86 4.77 28.01
C ASP A 78 16.41 5.85 28.95
N GLU A 79 15.65 6.94 29.13
CA GLU A 79 15.94 7.93 30.16
C GLU A 79 14.96 7.72 31.33
N VAL A 80 15.54 7.33 32.46
CA VAL A 80 14.92 7.03 33.77
C VAL A 80 14.19 8.20 34.43
#